data_AF-A0A103XBC9-F1
#
_entry.id   AF-A0A103XBC9-F1
#
_cell.length_a   1.000
_cell.length_b   1.000
_cell.length_c   1.000
_cell.angle_alpha   90.00
_cell.angle_beta   90.00
_cell.angle_gamma   90.00
#
_symmetry.space_group_name_H-M   'P 1'
#
loop_
_entity.id
_entity.type
_entity.pdbx_description
1 polymer ?
#
loop_
_entity_poly.entity_id
_entity_poly.type
_entity_poly.pdbx_seq_one_letter_code
_entity_poly.pdbx_strand_id
1 'polypeptide(L)'
;MARDQISLCSSTYRFRPLFSPSTPSLYNQSYIHSFHRSFNPSTMAKLLVFLALSLLPLLSTATVDAGNPFRLKGRVYCDTCRCGFETSVTKYLAGAKVKVECRDRSSMNLRYTLDAVTDATGTYEMEVKTDHGDQKCECTLVSSPDPECAEPNIGRDRATVILTRNNGMRYDARYANSMGFMKKTELAGCTELVRSYFAEDV
;
A
#
# COMPACT_ATOMS: atom_id res chain seq x y z
N MET A 1 -42.85 -9.70 27.29
CA MET A 1 -42.72 -8.58 28.24
C MET A 1 -41.77 -7.58 27.59
N ALA A 2 -42.30 -6.40 27.21
CA ALA A 2 -41.70 -5.12 26.76
C ALA A 2 -40.38 -5.16 25.94
N ARG A 3 -40.28 -4.78 24.66
CA ARG A 3 -40.58 -3.50 23.95
C ARG A 3 -40.01 -2.23 24.60
N ASP A 4 -39.43 -1.39 23.73
CA ASP A 4 -39.19 0.07 23.82
C ASP A 4 -37.73 0.50 24.03
N GLN A 5 -37.21 1.59 23.45
CA GLN A 5 -37.51 2.40 22.26
C GLN A 5 -36.35 3.39 22.11
N ILE A 6 -36.24 3.93 20.90
CA ILE A 6 -35.35 5.00 20.44
C ILE A 6 -35.61 6.29 21.24
N SER A 7 -34.56 7.08 21.54
CA SER A 7 -34.72 8.48 21.92
C SER A 7 -33.68 9.35 21.19
N LEU A 8 -34.14 9.94 20.09
CA LEU A 8 -33.49 11.03 19.37
C LEU A 8 -33.88 12.35 20.06
N CYS A 9 -32.89 13.09 20.55
CA CYS A 9 -33.13 14.40 21.15
C CYS A 9 -33.15 15.47 20.05
N SER A 10 -34.36 15.86 19.62
CA SER A 10 -34.59 17.05 18.79
C SER A 10 -34.57 18.30 19.66
N SER A 11 -33.62 19.20 19.41
CA SER A 11 -33.61 20.54 20.01
C SER A 11 -34.32 21.53 19.08
N THR A 12 -35.59 21.80 19.37
CA THR A 12 -36.37 22.88 18.75
C THR A 12 -36.16 24.18 19.52
N TYR A 13 -35.37 25.10 18.96
CA TYR A 13 -35.32 26.48 19.42
C TYR A 13 -36.46 27.28 18.77
N ARG A 14 -37.43 27.72 19.59
CA ARG A 14 -38.44 28.72 19.23
C ARG A 14 -37.81 30.11 19.22
N PHE A 15 -37.82 30.78 18.07
CA PHE A 15 -37.63 32.22 17.99
C PHE A 15 -39.00 32.92 17.96
N ARG A 16 -39.23 33.84 18.92
CA ARG A 16 -40.32 34.82 18.88
C ARG A 16 -39.96 35.92 17.89
N PRO A 17 -40.85 36.34 16.97
CA PRO A 17 -40.67 37.58 16.24
C PRO A 17 -41.23 38.75 17.07
N LEU A 18 -40.40 39.76 17.30
CA LEU A 18 -40.76 41.02 17.93
C LEU A 18 -40.28 42.13 17.00
N PHE A 19 -40.94 42.35 15.85
CA PHE A 19 -40.75 43.59 15.09
C PHE A 19 -42.03 43.96 14.32
N SER A 20 -42.48 45.18 14.60
CA SER A 20 -43.66 45.86 14.07
C SER A 20 -43.40 46.40 12.64
N PRO A 21 -44.40 46.47 11.76
CA PRO A 21 -44.22 47.03 10.43
C PRO A 21 -44.42 48.56 10.46
N SER A 22 -43.37 49.32 10.21
CA SER A 22 -43.49 50.72 9.79
C SER A 22 -43.48 50.81 8.27
N THR A 23 -44.58 51.30 7.71
CA THR A 23 -44.76 51.64 6.30
C THR A 23 -43.87 52.80 5.88
N PRO A 24 -43.13 52.71 4.76
CA PRO A 24 -42.60 53.90 4.10
C PRO A 24 -43.60 54.40 3.05
N SER A 25 -43.86 55.69 3.17
CA SER A 25 -44.59 56.57 2.28
C SER A 25 -44.12 56.49 0.83
N LEU A 26 -45.08 56.53 -0.11
CA LEU A 26 -44.89 56.79 -1.52
C LEU A 26 -44.42 58.23 -1.73
N TYR A 27 -43.16 58.44 -2.13
CA TYR A 27 -42.79 59.65 -2.84
C TYR A 27 -41.56 59.47 -3.72
N ASN A 28 -41.69 59.92 -4.96
CA ASN A 28 -40.68 60.17 -5.99
C ASN A 28 -40.02 58.99 -6.71
N GLN A 29 -40.70 58.65 -7.79
CA GLN A 29 -40.17 58.14 -9.05
C GLN A 29 -39.32 59.21 -9.75
N SER A 30 -38.01 58.97 -9.90
CA SER A 30 -37.19 59.29 -11.10
C SER A 30 -35.69 59.29 -10.78
N TYR A 31 -35.02 58.15 -10.98
CA TYR A 31 -33.70 58.02 -11.61
C TYR A 31 -33.27 56.54 -11.59
N ILE A 32 -33.73 55.75 -12.56
CA ILE A 32 -33.08 54.47 -12.85
C ILE A 32 -31.80 54.82 -13.60
N HIS A 33 -30.67 54.91 -12.90
CA HIS A 33 -29.40 54.68 -13.56
C HIS A 33 -29.38 53.21 -13.95
N SER A 34 -29.67 52.95 -15.22
CA SER A 34 -29.39 51.69 -15.88
C SER A 34 -27.89 51.44 -15.76
N PHE A 35 -27.47 50.74 -14.70
CA PHE A 35 -26.19 50.06 -14.68
C PHE A 35 -26.27 48.91 -15.68
N HIS A 36 -26.21 49.24 -16.97
CA HIS A 36 -25.64 48.33 -17.95
C HIS A 36 -24.18 48.16 -17.56
N ARG A 37 -23.92 47.28 -16.59
CA ARG A 37 -22.62 46.66 -16.46
C ARG A 37 -22.45 45.92 -17.78
N SER A 38 -21.71 46.53 -18.71
CA SER A 38 -21.33 45.91 -19.98
C SER A 38 -20.80 44.53 -19.63
N PHE A 39 -21.62 43.52 -19.89
CA PHE A 39 -21.27 42.14 -19.67
C PHE A 39 -20.30 41.82 -20.78
N ASN A 40 -19.03 42.14 -20.54
CA ASN A 40 -17.99 41.94 -21.54
C ASN A 40 -17.89 40.42 -21.70
N PRO A 41 -18.33 39.83 -22.83
CA PRO A 41 -18.40 38.37 -22.98
C PRO A 41 -17.02 37.72 -22.77
N SER A 42 -15.96 38.51 -22.97
CA SER A 42 -14.58 38.13 -22.69
C SER A 42 -14.27 37.90 -21.21
N THR A 43 -14.87 38.61 -20.25
CA THR A 43 -14.59 38.42 -18.81
C THR A 43 -15.30 37.21 -18.24
N MET A 44 -16.49 36.91 -18.76
CA MET A 44 -17.29 35.76 -18.34
C MET A 44 -16.77 34.46 -18.94
N ALA A 45 -16.30 34.49 -20.20
CA ALA A 45 -15.55 33.38 -20.77
C ALA A 45 -14.27 33.09 -19.96
N LYS A 46 -13.53 34.11 -19.53
CA LYS A 46 -12.33 33.94 -18.68
C LYS A 46 -12.66 33.30 -17.34
N LEU A 47 -13.72 33.76 -16.66
CA LEU A 47 -14.17 33.19 -15.37
C LEU A 47 -14.59 31.73 -15.51
N LEU A 48 -15.32 31.37 -16.58
CA LEU A 48 -15.70 29.99 -16.86
C LEU A 48 -14.50 29.11 -17.18
N VAL A 49 -13.50 29.62 -17.91
CA VAL A 49 -12.24 28.91 -18.17
C VAL A 49 -11.45 28.70 -16.87
N PHE A 50 -11.34 29.69 -16.00
CA PHE A 50 -10.70 29.53 -14.69
C PHE A 50 -11.44 28.53 -13.79
N LEU A 51 -12.77 28.58 -13.76
CA LEU A 51 -13.59 27.63 -13.01
C LEU A 51 -13.41 26.21 -13.57
N ALA A 52 -13.44 26.04 -14.89
CA ALA A 52 -13.21 24.77 -15.56
C ALA A 52 -11.80 24.21 -15.28
N LEU A 53 -10.75 25.06 -15.37
CA LEU A 53 -9.38 24.65 -15.03
C LEU A 53 -9.23 24.30 -13.54
N SER A 54 -9.93 25.00 -12.64
CA SER A 54 -9.88 24.73 -11.20
C SER A 54 -10.56 23.42 -10.78
N LEU A 55 -11.43 22.86 -11.65
CA LEU A 55 -12.13 21.60 -11.43
C LEU A 55 -11.41 20.39 -12.06
N LEU A 56 -10.42 20.60 -12.93
CA LEU A 56 -9.59 19.54 -13.51
C LEU A 56 -8.87 18.63 -12.48
N PRO A 57 -8.35 19.12 -11.34
CA PRO A 57 -7.67 18.27 -10.37
C PRO A 57 -8.62 17.29 -9.65
N LEU A 58 -9.94 17.57 -9.66
CA LEU A 58 -10.95 16.78 -8.95
C LEU A 58 -11.29 15.46 -9.67
N LEU A 59 -10.85 15.29 -10.92
CA LEU A 59 -11.00 14.06 -11.72
C LEU A 59 -9.82 13.09 -11.57
N SER A 60 -8.97 13.26 -10.56
CA SER A 60 -7.92 12.28 -10.22
C SER A 60 -8.56 11.01 -9.62
N THR A 61 -9.32 10.27 -10.42
CA THR A 61 -9.63 8.88 -10.12
C THR A 61 -8.30 8.14 -10.08
N ALA A 62 -7.97 7.50 -8.96
CA ALA A 62 -6.87 6.55 -8.90
C ALA A 62 -7.10 5.51 -10.00
N THR A 63 -6.42 5.66 -11.13
CA THR A 63 -6.36 4.63 -12.15
C THR A 63 -5.65 3.47 -11.48
N VAL A 64 -6.39 2.43 -11.12
CA VAL A 64 -5.77 1.12 -10.91
C VAL A 64 -5.11 0.82 -12.23
N ASP A 65 -3.79 1.02 -12.30
CA ASP A 65 -3.03 0.84 -13.53
C ASP A 65 -3.27 -0.60 -13.96
N ALA A 66 -4.09 -0.78 -15.00
CA ALA A 66 -4.44 -2.06 -15.58
C ALA A 66 -3.29 -2.60 -16.45
N GLY A 67 -2.04 -2.35 -16.02
CA GLY A 67 -0.85 -2.91 -16.61
C GLY A 67 -0.77 -4.43 -16.37
N ASN A 68 0.22 -5.07 -16.99
CA ASN A 68 0.48 -6.48 -16.76
C ASN A 68 0.71 -6.76 -15.25
N PRO A 69 0.31 -7.93 -14.72
CA PRO A 69 0.66 -8.32 -13.36
C PRO A 69 2.18 -8.39 -13.16
N PHE A 70 2.68 -7.97 -12.00
CA PHE A 70 4.06 -8.28 -11.62
C PHE A 70 4.19 -9.76 -11.35
N ARG A 71 5.25 -10.37 -11.87
CA ARG A 71 5.65 -11.75 -11.57
C ARG A 71 6.71 -11.72 -10.49
N LEU A 72 6.28 -11.85 -9.25
CA LEU A 72 7.16 -11.85 -8.09
C LEU A 72 7.65 -13.26 -7.81
N LYS A 73 8.98 -13.42 -7.77
CA LYS A 73 9.66 -14.69 -7.55
C LYS A 73 10.66 -14.57 -6.40
N GLY A 74 10.76 -15.60 -5.57
CA GLY A 74 11.79 -15.71 -4.54
C GLY A 74 12.02 -17.17 -4.14
N ARG A 75 12.95 -17.40 -3.23
CA ARG A 75 13.28 -18.75 -2.74
C ARG A 75 13.26 -18.81 -1.23
N VAL A 76 12.98 -19.99 -0.70
CA VAL A 76 13.08 -20.29 0.73
C VAL A 76 14.12 -21.37 0.93
N TYR A 77 15.05 -21.12 1.83
CA TYR A 77 16.15 -22.02 2.11
C TYR A 77 16.23 -22.38 3.59
N CYS A 78 16.88 -23.51 3.85
CA CYS A 78 17.31 -23.94 5.15
C CYS A 78 18.78 -23.58 5.33
N ASP A 79 19.04 -22.70 6.28
CA ASP A 79 20.36 -22.36 6.79
C ASP A 79 20.84 -23.50 7.70
N THR A 80 21.49 -24.47 7.07
CA THR A 80 22.00 -25.69 7.70
C THR A 80 23.17 -25.44 8.66
N CYS A 81 23.80 -24.27 8.57
CA CYS A 81 24.94 -23.88 9.40
C CYS A 81 24.67 -22.67 10.29
N ARG A 82 23.41 -22.19 10.35
CA ARG A 82 22.97 -21.04 11.14
C ARG A 82 23.85 -19.80 10.96
N CYS A 83 24.38 -19.60 9.74
CA CYS A 83 25.36 -18.56 9.41
C CYS A 83 24.74 -17.30 8.79
N GLY A 84 23.44 -17.31 8.47
CA GLY A 84 22.72 -16.14 7.97
C GLY A 84 22.83 -15.91 6.47
N PHE A 85 23.38 -16.85 5.69
CA PHE A 85 23.45 -16.75 4.23
C PHE A 85 23.41 -18.14 3.57
N GLU A 86 23.26 -18.17 2.24
CA GLU A 86 23.24 -19.41 1.47
C GLU A 86 24.68 -19.94 1.29
N THR A 87 24.91 -21.22 1.58
CA THR A 87 26.20 -21.90 1.45
C THR A 87 26.10 -23.09 0.50
N SER A 88 27.21 -23.76 0.22
CA SER A 88 27.24 -24.99 -0.60
C SER A 88 26.42 -26.15 -0.04
N VAL A 89 26.10 -26.14 1.27
CA VAL A 89 25.29 -27.17 1.95
C VAL A 89 23.85 -26.72 2.24
N THR A 90 23.48 -25.51 1.81
CA THR A 90 22.10 -25.01 1.91
C THR A 90 21.14 -25.92 1.15
N LYS A 91 19.97 -26.16 1.76
CA LYS A 91 18.87 -26.90 1.13
C LYS A 91 17.69 -25.98 0.90
N TYR A 92 17.11 -26.03 -0.28
CA TYR A 92 15.87 -25.29 -0.55
C TYR A 92 14.64 -26.07 -0.07
N LEU A 93 13.67 -25.35 0.48
CA LEU A 93 12.53 -25.93 1.16
C LEU A 93 11.31 -25.93 0.25
N ALA A 94 10.90 -27.10 -0.24
CA ALA A 94 9.65 -27.29 -0.98
C ALA A 94 8.46 -27.38 -0.03
N GLY A 95 7.38 -26.64 -0.31
CA GLY A 95 6.19 -26.59 0.55
C GLY A 95 6.24 -25.55 1.67
N ALA A 96 7.25 -24.68 1.69
CA ALA A 96 7.32 -23.55 2.62
C ALA A 96 6.28 -22.49 2.25
N LYS A 97 5.61 -21.95 3.27
CA LYS A 97 4.60 -20.90 3.10
C LYS A 97 5.26 -19.55 3.30
N VAL A 98 4.96 -18.64 2.38
CA VAL A 98 5.40 -17.25 2.40
C VAL A 98 4.21 -16.33 2.21
N LYS A 99 4.36 -15.08 2.65
CA LYS A 99 3.36 -14.04 2.48
C LYS A 99 4.01 -12.75 2.03
N VAL A 100 3.40 -12.09 1.05
CA VAL A 100 3.69 -10.70 0.71
C VAL A 100 2.72 -9.83 1.47
N GLU A 101 3.23 -8.80 2.14
CA GLU A 101 2.43 -7.74 2.73
C GLU A 101 2.91 -6.40 2.20
N CYS A 102 1.99 -5.58 1.70
CA CYS A 102 2.25 -4.17 1.45
C CYS A 102 1.54 -3.31 2.48
N ARG A 103 2.30 -2.43 3.11
CA ARG A 103 1.84 -1.51 4.14
C ARG A 103 2.01 -0.08 3.66
N ASP A 104 1.06 0.74 4.06
CA ASP A 104 1.16 2.19 3.92
C ASP A 104 2.46 2.68 4.57
N ARG A 105 3.25 3.47 3.84
CA ARG A 105 4.59 3.86 4.29
C ARG A 105 4.58 4.70 5.56
N SER A 106 3.53 5.49 5.76
CA SER A 106 3.42 6.43 6.87
C SER A 106 2.69 5.80 8.06
N SER A 107 1.53 5.21 7.82
CA SER A 107 0.67 4.66 8.86
C SER A 107 0.96 3.21 9.21
N MET A 108 1.75 2.50 8.40
CA MET A 108 2.05 1.06 8.53
C MET A 108 0.83 0.13 8.46
N ASN A 109 -0.33 0.68 8.10
CA ASN A 109 -1.56 -0.06 7.90
C ASN A 109 -1.41 -1.03 6.73
N LEU A 110 -1.84 -2.28 6.93
CA LEU A 110 -1.86 -3.29 5.88
C LEU A 110 -2.83 -2.86 4.76
N ARG A 111 -2.33 -2.84 3.53
CA ARG A 111 -3.11 -2.49 2.33
C ARG A 111 -3.31 -3.66 1.39
N TYR A 112 -2.38 -4.60 1.40
CA TYR A 112 -2.40 -5.76 0.52
C TYR A 112 -1.70 -6.94 1.16
N THR A 113 -2.23 -8.14 0.91
CA THR A 113 -1.61 -9.40 1.31
C THR A 113 -1.83 -10.45 0.24
N LEU A 114 -0.82 -11.29 0.01
CA LEU A 114 -0.91 -12.46 -0.86
C LEU A 114 -0.04 -13.59 -0.32
N ASP A 115 -0.58 -14.80 -0.27
CA ASP A 115 0.14 -15.99 0.19
C ASP A 115 0.66 -16.81 -0.99
N ALA A 116 1.79 -17.47 -0.81
CA ALA A 116 2.32 -18.45 -1.76
C ALA A 116 2.98 -19.62 -1.05
N VAL A 117 3.17 -20.71 -1.80
CA VAL A 117 3.86 -21.92 -1.36
C VAL A 117 5.00 -22.20 -2.32
N THR A 118 6.15 -22.59 -1.79
CA THR A 118 7.29 -22.96 -2.63
C THR A 118 7.10 -24.29 -3.33
N ASP A 119 7.57 -24.36 -4.58
CA ASP A 119 7.63 -25.56 -5.39
C ASP A 119 8.77 -26.52 -4.97
N ALA A 120 8.96 -27.60 -5.74
CA ALA A 120 9.99 -28.61 -5.50
C ALA A 120 11.44 -28.06 -5.46
N THR A 121 11.69 -26.87 -6.03
CA THR A 121 13.01 -26.21 -6.04
C THR A 121 13.19 -25.22 -4.88
N GLY A 122 12.18 -25.15 -4.00
CA GLY A 122 12.02 -24.16 -2.93
C GLY A 122 11.78 -22.75 -3.44
N THR A 123 11.22 -22.62 -4.64
CA THR A 123 10.91 -21.34 -5.29
C THR A 123 9.43 -21.05 -5.14
N TYR A 124 9.07 -19.83 -4.76
CA TYR A 124 7.68 -19.35 -4.86
C TYR A 124 7.58 -18.35 -6.01
N GLU A 125 6.43 -18.37 -6.70
CA GLU A 125 6.07 -17.39 -7.71
C GLU A 125 4.62 -16.95 -7.47
N MET A 126 4.34 -15.66 -7.63
CA MET A 126 3.00 -15.10 -7.49
C MET A 126 2.78 -13.92 -8.44
N GLU A 127 1.52 -13.75 -8.85
CA GLU A 127 1.09 -12.63 -9.68
C GLU A 127 0.49 -11.52 -8.82
N VAL A 128 1.17 -10.37 -8.77
CA VAL A 128 0.65 -9.16 -8.11
C VAL A 128 0.01 -8.27 -9.17
N LYS A 129 -1.32 -8.21 -9.16
CA LYS A 129 -2.12 -7.56 -10.22
C LYS A 129 -2.17 -6.03 -10.12
N THR A 130 -1.73 -5.47 -8.99
CA THR A 130 -1.87 -4.04 -8.69
C THR A 130 -0.52 -3.37 -8.49
N ASP A 131 -0.40 -2.13 -8.91
CA ASP A 131 0.71 -1.26 -8.53
C ASP A 131 0.53 -0.79 -7.08
N HIS A 132 1.58 -0.91 -6.28
CA HIS A 132 1.60 -0.57 -4.86
C HIS A 132 2.31 0.76 -4.57
N GLY A 133 2.68 1.54 -5.59
CA GLY A 133 3.18 2.90 -5.45
C GLY A 133 4.33 3.04 -4.45
N ASP A 134 4.12 3.89 -3.44
CA ASP A 134 5.07 4.19 -2.37
C ASP A 134 4.94 3.28 -1.13
N GLN A 135 4.06 2.27 -1.17
CA GLN A 135 3.88 1.31 -0.09
C GLN A 135 5.16 0.52 0.19
N LYS A 136 5.37 0.18 1.46
CA LYS A 136 6.43 -0.75 1.87
C LYS A 136 5.93 -2.18 1.68
N CYS A 137 6.44 -2.88 0.68
CA CYS A 137 6.12 -4.28 0.42
C CYS A 137 7.25 -5.21 0.87
N GLU A 138 6.92 -6.23 1.66
CA GLU A 138 7.86 -7.24 2.16
C GLU A 138 7.28 -8.63 1.93
N CYS A 139 8.10 -9.55 1.40
CA CYS A 139 7.89 -10.99 1.54
C CYS A 139 8.31 -11.41 2.93
N THR A 140 7.59 -12.31 3.56
CA THR A 140 7.87 -12.84 4.91
C THR A 140 7.66 -14.34 4.95
N LEU A 141 8.45 -15.04 5.77
CA LEU A 141 8.28 -16.46 6.06
C LEU A 141 7.06 -16.67 6.97
N VAL A 142 6.20 -17.63 6.62
CA VAL A 142 5.02 -18.00 7.43
C VAL A 142 5.25 -19.33 8.14
N SER A 143 5.68 -20.36 7.41
CA SER A 143 5.94 -21.68 7.99
C SER A 143 6.84 -22.53 7.12
N SER A 144 7.65 -23.38 7.75
CA SER A 144 8.44 -24.40 7.09
C SER A 144 7.74 -25.77 7.14
N PRO A 145 7.87 -26.60 6.09
CA PRO A 145 7.42 -28.00 6.12
C PRO A 145 8.43 -28.92 6.81
N ASP A 146 9.68 -28.48 7.01
CA ASP A 146 10.72 -29.24 7.70
C ASP A 146 10.73 -28.86 9.19
N PRO A 147 10.33 -29.76 10.11
CA PRO A 147 10.33 -29.47 11.55
C PRO A 147 11.72 -29.25 12.13
N GLU A 148 12.78 -29.71 11.45
CA GLU A 148 14.17 -29.49 11.84
C GLU A 148 14.73 -28.18 11.28
N CYS A 149 13.97 -27.47 10.45
CA CYS A 149 14.35 -26.20 9.85
C CYS A 149 13.16 -25.24 9.75
N ALA A 150 12.59 -24.89 10.91
CA ALA A 150 11.34 -24.11 11.00
C ALA A 150 11.46 -22.80 11.78
N GLU A 151 12.62 -22.49 12.37
CA GLU A 151 12.87 -21.24 13.07
C GLU A 151 13.29 -20.14 12.07
N PRO A 152 12.52 -19.06 11.85
CA PRO A 152 12.95 -18.00 10.93
C PRO A 152 14.28 -17.38 11.37
N ASN A 153 15.23 -17.23 10.44
CA ASN A 153 16.49 -16.55 10.72
C ASN A 153 16.25 -15.04 10.77
N ILE A 154 16.43 -14.41 11.94
CA ILE A 154 16.18 -12.97 12.12
C ILE A 154 17.05 -12.16 11.16
N GLY A 155 16.41 -11.32 10.33
CA GLY A 155 17.08 -10.51 9.31
C GLY A 155 17.19 -11.20 7.95
N ARG A 156 16.85 -12.49 7.88
CA ARG A 156 16.64 -13.26 6.63
C ARG A 156 15.23 -13.87 6.56
N ASP A 157 14.36 -13.53 7.51
CA ASP A 157 12.95 -13.93 7.59
C ASP A 157 12.05 -13.13 6.65
N ARG A 158 12.59 -12.05 6.08
CA ARG A 158 11.89 -11.12 5.20
C ARG A 158 12.75 -10.64 4.05
N ALA A 159 12.09 -10.24 2.96
CA ALA A 159 12.73 -9.61 1.82
C ALA A 159 11.86 -8.46 1.29
N THR A 160 12.40 -7.24 1.26
CA THR A 160 11.74 -6.09 0.65
C THR A 160 11.64 -6.27 -0.85
N VAL A 161 10.48 -5.98 -1.42
CA VAL A 161 10.21 -6.08 -2.85
C VAL A 161 9.61 -4.78 -3.39
N ILE A 162 9.97 -4.43 -4.61
CA ILE A 162 9.48 -3.21 -5.25
C ILE A 162 8.32 -3.57 -6.18
N LEU A 163 7.10 -3.25 -5.76
CA LEU A 163 5.86 -3.56 -6.48
C LEU A 163 5.23 -2.29 -7.07
N THR A 164 6.05 -1.47 -7.71
CA THR A 164 5.60 -0.27 -8.44
C THR A 164 6.33 -0.11 -9.76
N ARG A 165 5.71 0.58 -10.73
CA ARG A 165 6.31 1.02 -12.00
C ARG A 165 6.99 2.37 -11.90
N ASN A 166 6.74 3.12 -10.83
CA ASN A 166 7.32 4.44 -10.61
C ASN A 166 8.79 4.38 -10.10
N ASN A 167 9.64 3.63 -10.79
CA ASN A 167 11.04 3.37 -10.42
C ASN A 167 11.98 3.15 -11.61
N GLY A 168 11.52 3.41 -12.84
CA GLY A 168 12.32 3.23 -14.05
C GLY A 168 12.53 1.78 -14.50
N MET A 169 12.00 0.77 -13.77
CA MET A 169 12.07 -0.63 -14.19
C MET A 169 10.97 -0.94 -15.22
N ARG A 170 11.39 -1.39 -16.41
CA ARG A 170 10.47 -1.74 -17.52
C ARG A 170 9.86 -3.14 -17.39
N TYR A 171 10.54 -4.05 -16.69
CA TYR A 171 10.13 -5.46 -16.62
C TYR A 171 9.16 -5.73 -15.45
N ASP A 172 8.23 -6.64 -15.69
CA ASP A 172 7.24 -7.08 -14.70
C ASP A 172 7.78 -8.12 -13.72
N ALA A 173 8.94 -8.73 -14.03
CA ALA A 173 9.60 -9.66 -13.14
C ALA A 173 10.17 -8.93 -11.91
N ARG A 174 9.82 -9.41 -10.72
CA ARG A 174 10.30 -8.91 -9.43
C ARG A 174 10.96 -10.06 -8.70
N TYR A 175 12.13 -9.80 -8.11
CA TYR A 175 12.87 -10.83 -7.38
C TYR A 175 13.00 -10.41 -5.92
N ALA A 176 12.55 -11.29 -5.03
CA ALA A 176 12.83 -11.20 -3.61
C ALA A 176 14.15 -11.91 -3.31
N ASN A 177 14.91 -11.37 -2.36
CA ASN A 177 16.03 -12.10 -1.78
C ASN A 177 15.54 -13.43 -1.18
N SER A 178 16.37 -14.46 -1.24
CA SER A 178 16.07 -15.72 -0.59
C SER A 178 15.88 -15.52 0.91
N MET A 179 14.85 -16.15 1.47
CA MET A 179 14.55 -16.07 2.90
C MET A 179 14.88 -17.40 3.58
N GLY A 180 15.42 -17.33 4.80
CA GLY A 180 16.03 -18.47 5.47
C GLY A 180 15.29 -18.87 6.75
N PHE A 181 14.97 -20.16 6.87
CA PHE A 181 14.78 -20.81 8.16
C PHE A 181 16.12 -21.38 8.66
N MET A 182 16.31 -21.48 9.97
CA MET A 182 17.50 -22.05 10.59
C MET A 182 17.25 -23.50 10.96
N LYS A 183 18.25 -24.34 10.69
CA LYS A 183 18.25 -25.72 11.18
C LYS A 183 18.42 -25.72 12.70
N LYS A 184 17.72 -26.62 13.41
CA LYS A 184 17.85 -26.77 14.88
C LYS A 184 19.27 -27.14 15.31
N THR A 185 19.87 -28.08 14.58
CA THR A 185 21.23 -28.56 14.83
C THR A 185 22.04 -28.39 13.57
N GLU A 186 23.17 -27.69 13.67
CA GLU A 186 24.10 -27.46 12.57
C GLU A 186 24.62 -28.78 12.00
N LEU A 187 24.92 -28.80 10.70
CA LEU A 187 25.57 -29.95 10.09
C LEU A 187 27.02 -30.07 10.55
N ALA A 188 27.53 -31.31 10.58
CA ALA A 188 28.95 -31.54 10.79
C ALA A 188 29.77 -30.81 9.71
N GLY A 189 30.88 -30.18 10.12
CA GLY A 189 31.75 -29.43 9.22
C GLY A 189 31.34 -27.98 8.97
N CYS A 190 30.23 -27.48 9.52
CA CYS A 190 29.82 -26.08 9.39
C CYS A 190 30.90 -25.10 9.86
N THR A 191 31.64 -25.42 10.93
CA THR A 191 32.73 -24.55 11.41
C THR A 191 33.81 -24.34 10.35
N GLU A 192 34.23 -25.40 9.66
CA GLU A 192 35.27 -25.30 8.63
C GLU A 192 34.74 -24.64 7.36
N LEU A 193 33.51 -24.97 6.98
CA LEU A 193 32.84 -24.35 5.84
C LEU A 193 32.69 -22.83 6.05
N VAL A 194 32.20 -22.40 7.21
CA VAL A 194 32.02 -20.97 7.48
C VAL A 194 33.36 -20.25 7.49
N ARG A 195 34.43 -20.86 8.03
CA ARG A 195 35.78 -20.29 7.91
C ARG A 195 36.22 -20.08 6.47
N SER A 196 35.93 -21.01 5.55
CA SER A 196 36.35 -20.86 4.16
C SER A 196 35.69 -19.68 3.44
N TYR A 197 34.52 -19.20 3.91
CA TYR A 197 33.89 -17.98 3.39
C TYR A 197 34.53 -16.68 3.88
N PHE A 198 35.35 -16.72 4.94
CA PHE A 198 35.99 -15.55 5.54
C PHE A 198 37.53 -15.61 5.52
N ALA A 199 38.10 -16.70 5.02
CA ALA A 199 39.55 -16.93 4.99
C ALA A 199 40.29 -16.10 3.91
N GLU A 200 39.56 -15.39 3.04
CA GLU A 200 40.14 -14.58 1.97
C GLU A 200 40.37 -13.10 2.37
N ASP A 201 40.12 -12.72 3.63
CA ASP A 201 40.24 -11.33 4.11
C ASP A 201 41.53 -11.03 4.93
N VAL A 202 42.66 -11.71 4.66
CA VAL A 202 43.98 -11.39 5.28
C VAL A 202 45.09 -11.26 4.25
#